data_AF-A0A4S0MQR4-F1
#
_entry.id   AF-A0A4S0MQR4-F1
#
_cell.length_a   1.000
_cell.length_b   1.000
_cell.length_c   1.000
_cell.angle_alpha   90.00
_cell.angle_beta   90.00
_cell.angle_gamma   90.00
#
_symmetry.space_group_name_H-M   'P 1'
#
loop_
_entity.id
_entity.type
_entity.pdbx_description
1 polymer ?
#
loop_
_entity_poly.entity_id
_entity_poly.type
_entity_poly.pdbx_seq_one_letter_code
_entity_poly.pdbx_strand_id
1 'polypeptide(L)'
;KRLPDNAIVLADAGAHLAWLGYYLQIAPGQNFRKPGGFGPMAGNVNGALGVKLAHPDRTVIVGCGDGCDLLSGFELLTAVQYDIPVIWIVFNNAEFQLIKLYQ
;
A
#
# COMPACT_ATOMS: atom_id res chain seq x y z
N LYS A 1 9.71 2.39 -17.08
CA LYS A 1 9.92 1.12 -16.34
C LYS A 1 8.61 0.80 -15.65
N ARG A 2 7.99 -0.35 -15.99
CA ARG A 2 6.58 -0.65 -15.74
C ARG A 2 6.40 -1.47 -14.46
N LEU A 3 5.24 -1.29 -13.82
CA LEU A 3 4.69 -2.24 -12.85
C LEU A 3 4.66 -3.66 -13.43
N PRO A 4 4.79 -4.73 -12.60
CA PRO A 4 4.59 -6.09 -13.04
C PRO A 4 3.22 -6.30 -13.69
N ASP A 5 3.15 -7.19 -14.67
CA ASP A 5 1.88 -7.54 -15.30
C ASP A 5 0.91 -8.09 -14.26
N ASN A 6 -0.37 -7.74 -14.40
CA ASN A 6 -1.44 -8.12 -13.47
C ASN A 6 -1.23 -7.75 -12.00
N ALA A 7 -0.36 -6.78 -11.68
CA ALA A 7 -0.14 -6.33 -10.30
C ALA A 7 -1.40 -5.74 -9.64
N ILE A 8 -1.52 -5.92 -8.33
CA ILE A 8 -2.46 -5.23 -7.46
C ILE A 8 -1.66 -4.23 -6.62
N VAL A 9 -1.93 -2.95 -6.80
CA VAL A 9 -1.34 -1.88 -6.01
C VAL A 9 -2.37 -1.36 -5.03
N LEU A 10 -2.05 -1.40 -3.75
CA LEU A 10 -2.85 -0.87 -2.66
C LEU A 10 -2.18 0.42 -2.17
N ALA A 11 -2.93 1.50 -2.01
CA ALA A 11 -2.44 2.75 -1.44
C ALA A 11 -3.07 2.98 -0.08
N ASP A 12 -2.29 3.29 0.94
CA ASP A 12 -2.81 3.62 2.26
C ASP A 12 -3.29 5.07 2.36
N ALA A 13 -3.85 5.47 3.51
CA ALA A 13 -4.30 6.84 3.73
C ALA A 13 -3.13 7.77 4.08
N GLY A 14 -2.96 8.85 3.30
CA GLY A 14 -1.93 9.88 3.55
C GLY A 14 -1.54 10.64 2.29
N ALA A 15 -0.53 11.51 2.37
CA ALA A 15 -0.09 12.30 1.21
C ALA A 15 0.44 11.42 0.05
N HIS A 16 1.02 10.26 0.36
CA HIS A 16 1.47 9.27 -0.62
C HIS A 16 0.32 8.74 -1.51
N LEU A 17 -0.92 8.69 -1.02
CA LEU A 17 -2.10 8.35 -1.81
C LEU A 17 -2.29 9.30 -2.98
N ALA A 18 -2.12 10.60 -2.77
CA ALA A 18 -2.24 11.60 -3.82
C ALA A 18 -1.15 11.37 -4.88
N TRP A 19 0.10 11.16 -4.45
CA TRP A 19 1.20 10.86 -5.37
C TRP A 19 0.93 9.61 -6.22
N LEU A 20 0.54 8.50 -5.58
CA LEU A 20 0.18 7.27 -6.29
C LEU A 20 -1.02 7.50 -7.22
N GLY A 21 -2.04 8.22 -6.78
CA GLY A 21 -3.23 8.51 -7.57
C GLY A 21 -2.95 9.39 -8.81
N TYR A 22 -2.00 10.31 -8.73
CA TYR A 22 -1.65 11.19 -9.86
C TYR A 22 -0.66 10.56 -10.84
N TYR A 23 0.29 9.76 -10.35
CA TYR A 23 1.44 9.34 -11.17
C TYR A 23 1.43 7.85 -11.53
N LEU A 24 0.69 7.01 -10.81
CA LEU A 24 0.63 5.59 -11.11
C LEU A 24 -0.21 5.34 -12.37
N GLN A 25 0.44 4.80 -13.40
CA GLN A 25 -0.24 4.35 -14.61
C GLN A 25 -0.62 2.88 -14.49
N ILE A 26 -1.91 2.58 -14.64
CA ILE A 26 -2.46 1.23 -14.59
C ILE A 26 -2.73 0.74 -16.01
N ALA A 27 -2.09 -0.35 -16.39
CA ALA A 27 -2.35 -1.06 -17.64
C ALA A 27 -3.51 -2.05 -17.48
N PRO A 28 -4.09 -2.56 -18.59
CA PRO A 28 -5.08 -3.65 -18.52
C PRO A 28 -4.57 -4.84 -17.69
N GLY A 29 -5.45 -5.39 -16.85
CA GLY A 29 -5.12 -6.48 -15.92
C GLY A 29 -4.49 -6.04 -14.59
N GLN A 30 -3.95 -4.82 -14.50
CA GLN A 30 -3.48 -4.25 -13.24
C GLN A 30 -4.64 -3.60 -12.46
N ASN A 31 -4.52 -3.54 -11.14
CA ASN A 31 -5.49 -2.89 -10.27
C ASN A 31 -4.82 -1.89 -9.33
N PHE A 32 -5.50 -0.77 -9.09
CA PHE A 32 -5.14 0.20 -8.05
C PHE A 32 -6.29 0.34 -7.07
N ARG A 33 -6.01 0.17 -5.77
CA ARG A 33 -7.00 0.25 -4.69
C ARG A 33 -6.61 1.35 -3.71
N LYS A 34 -7.47 2.35 -3.62
CA LYS A 34 -7.38 3.46 -2.65
C LYS A 34 -7.96 3.00 -1.31
N PRO A 35 -7.66 3.69 -0.20
CA PRO A 35 -8.43 3.47 1.01
C PRO A 35 -9.90 3.84 0.73
N GLY A 36 -10.84 3.08 1.31
CA GLY A 36 -12.28 3.31 1.14
C GLY A 36 -12.74 4.66 1.73
N GLY A 37 -14.05 4.93 1.70
CA GLY A 37 -14.59 6.22 2.16
C GLY A 37 -14.26 6.60 3.61
N PHE A 38 -14.04 5.61 4.49
CA PHE A 38 -13.59 5.85 5.87
C PHE A 38 -12.13 6.32 5.96
N GLY A 39 -11.30 5.98 4.96
CA GLY A 39 -9.91 6.45 4.89
C GLY A 39 -8.99 6.03 6.06
N PRO A 40 -9.06 4.79 6.59
CA PRO A 40 -8.21 4.43 7.73
C PRO A 40 -6.74 4.39 7.34
N MET A 41 -5.87 4.85 8.24
CA MET A 41 -4.43 4.63 8.13
C MET A 41 -4.10 3.16 8.43
N ALA A 42 -3.09 2.64 7.72
CA ALA A 42 -2.60 1.26 7.80
C ALA A 42 -3.63 0.17 7.41
N GLY A 43 -4.79 0.55 6.88
CA GLY A 43 -5.84 -0.41 6.51
C GLY A 43 -5.40 -1.32 5.36
N ASN A 44 -4.65 -0.77 4.39
CA ASN A 44 -4.14 -1.54 3.26
C ASN A 44 -2.84 -2.26 3.61
N VAL A 45 -2.02 -1.73 4.52
CA VAL A 45 -0.88 -2.46 5.12
C VAL A 45 -1.36 -3.79 5.73
N ASN A 46 -2.39 -3.75 6.58
CA ASN A 46 -2.96 -4.94 7.21
C ASN A 46 -3.66 -5.86 6.21
N GLY A 47 -4.37 -5.27 5.24
CA GLY A 47 -5.09 -6.03 4.23
C GLY A 47 -4.21 -6.72 3.19
N ALA A 48 -2.94 -6.31 3.03
CA ALA A 48 -2.10 -6.72 1.91
C ALA A 48 -1.85 -8.23 1.87
N LEU A 49 -1.65 -8.86 3.02
CA LEU A 49 -1.45 -10.31 3.12
C LEU A 49 -2.70 -11.07 2.68
N GLY A 50 -3.88 -10.62 3.13
CA GLY A 50 -5.16 -11.20 2.71
C GLY A 50 -5.36 -11.09 1.19
N VAL A 51 -5.02 -9.94 0.59
CA VAL A 51 -5.08 -9.75 -0.87
C VAL A 51 -4.12 -10.71 -1.59
N LYS A 52 -2.90 -10.90 -1.06
CA LYS A 52 -1.94 -11.84 -1.65
C LYS A 52 -2.42 -13.29 -1.55
N LEU A 53 -2.99 -13.69 -0.42
CA LEU A 53 -3.55 -15.03 -0.24
C LEU A 53 -4.76 -15.29 -1.14
N ALA A 54 -5.61 -14.28 -1.36
CA ALA A 54 -6.74 -14.38 -2.28
C ALA A 54 -6.32 -14.39 -3.76
N HIS A 55 -5.13 -13.87 -4.07
CA HIS A 55 -4.59 -13.76 -5.43
C HIS A 55 -3.12 -14.25 -5.49
N PRO A 56 -2.87 -15.55 -5.28
CA PRO A 56 -1.51 -16.08 -5.11
C PRO A 56 -0.61 -15.83 -6.32
N ASP A 57 -1.17 -15.81 -7.54
CA ASP A 57 -0.41 -15.62 -8.79
C ASP A 57 -0.10 -14.15 -9.11
N ARG A 58 -0.68 -13.20 -8.36
CA ARG A 58 -0.56 -11.77 -8.65
C ARG A 58 0.51 -11.14 -7.76
N THR A 59 1.24 -10.18 -8.33
CA THR A 59 2.15 -9.34 -7.52
C THR A 59 1.31 -8.34 -6.73
N VAL A 60 1.43 -8.35 -5.40
CA VAL A 60 0.75 -7.41 -4.51
C VAL A 60 1.76 -6.40 -3.98
N ILE A 61 1.45 -5.12 -4.15
CA ILE A 61 2.29 -3.99 -3.73
C ILE A 61 1.45 -3.11 -2.80
N VAL A 62 1.97 -2.78 -1.63
CA VAL A 62 1.40 -1.78 -0.73
C VAL A 62 2.27 -0.52 -0.77
N GLY A 63 1.66 0.62 -1.06
CA GLY A 63 2.27 1.94 -0.92
C GLY A 63 1.73 2.63 0.31
N CYS A 64 2.57 2.85 1.32
CA CYS A 64 2.19 3.42 2.61
C CYS A 64 3.14 4.52 3.05
N GLY A 65 2.72 5.40 3.96
CA GLY A 65 3.61 6.35 4.62
C GLY A 65 4.36 5.68 5.78
N ASP A 66 5.48 6.26 6.19
CA ASP A 66 6.18 5.91 7.43
C ASP A 66 5.26 5.91 8.67
N GLY A 67 4.34 6.87 8.78
CA GLY A 67 3.34 6.88 9.85
C GLY A 67 2.36 5.70 9.82
N CYS A 68 2.02 5.18 8.63
CA CYS A 68 1.20 3.97 8.49
C CYS A 68 2.01 2.72 8.83
N ASP A 69 3.28 2.69 8.42
CA ASP A 69 4.22 1.60 8.75
C ASP A 69 4.49 1.53 10.26
N LEU A 70 4.61 2.66 10.95
CA LEU A 70 4.70 2.68 12.41
C LEU A 70 3.42 2.15 13.09
N LEU A 71 2.26 2.35 12.47
CA LEU A 71 0.98 1.88 13.02
C LEU A 71 0.80 0.36 12.90
N SER A 72 1.19 -0.23 11.76
CA SER A 72 0.95 -1.67 11.52
C SER A 72 1.97 -2.39 10.63
N GLY A 73 3.19 -1.88 10.53
CA GLY A 73 4.30 -2.53 9.82
C GLY A 73 4.74 -3.86 10.43
N PHE A 74 4.27 -4.19 11.64
CA PHE A 74 4.45 -5.52 12.23
C PHE A 74 3.85 -6.65 11.38
N GLU A 75 2.93 -6.35 10.46
CA GLU A 75 2.38 -7.32 9.52
C GLU A 75 3.46 -7.93 8.59
N LEU A 76 4.59 -7.23 8.42
CA LEU A 76 5.77 -7.77 7.74
C LEU A 76 6.31 -9.03 8.45
N LEU A 77 6.23 -9.10 9.79
CA LEU A 77 6.63 -10.28 10.56
C LEU A 77 5.75 -11.48 10.20
N THR A 78 4.44 -11.28 10.12
CA THR A 78 3.48 -12.30 9.67
C THR A 78 3.80 -12.75 8.25
N ALA A 79 4.08 -11.81 7.35
CA ALA A 79 4.42 -12.11 5.96
C ALA A 79 5.68 -12.98 5.84
N VAL A 80 6.71 -12.68 6.63
CA VAL A 80 7.95 -13.48 6.68
C VAL A 80 7.68 -14.84 7.31
N GLN A 81 6.93 -14.90 8.41
CA GLN A 81 6.65 -16.15 9.13
C GLN A 81 5.89 -17.17 8.27
N TYR A 82 5.02 -16.70 7.38
CA TYR A 82 4.16 -17.55 6.54
C TYR A 82 4.57 -17.55 5.06
N ASP A 83 5.75 -17.02 4.72
CA ASP A 83 6.25 -16.92 3.34
C ASP A 83 5.22 -16.30 2.37
N ILE A 84 4.58 -15.20 2.78
CA ILE A 84 3.56 -14.48 1.97
C ILE A 84 4.23 -13.29 1.27
N PRO A 85 4.53 -13.37 -0.04
CA PRO A 85 5.33 -12.34 -0.69
C PRO A 85 4.48 -11.15 -1.10
N VAL A 86 4.66 -10.04 -0.40
CA VAL A 86 4.11 -8.72 -0.71
C VAL A 86 5.26 -7.72 -0.82
N ILE A 87 5.11 -6.70 -1.67
CA ILE A 87 6.10 -5.64 -1.82
C ILE A 87 5.61 -4.41 -1.05
N TRP A 88 6.37 -3.96 -0.04
CA TRP A 88 6.10 -2.72 0.68
C TRP A 88 6.92 -1.56 0.12
N ILE A 89 6.26 -0.45 -0.18
CA ILE A 89 6.87 0.81 -0.58
C ILE A 89 6.52 1.85 0.48
N VAL A 90 7.48 2.16 1.35
CA VAL A 90 7.32 3.13 2.43
C VAL A 90 7.79 4.51 1.95
N PHE A 91 6.84 5.45 1.91
CA PHE A 91 7.11 6.86 1.66
C PHE A 91 7.51 7.50 2.99
N ASN A 92 8.82 7.57 3.23
CA ASN A 92 9.39 8.10 4.47
C ASN A 92 9.76 9.58 4.31
N ASN A 93 9.07 10.44 5.05
CA ASN A 93 9.34 11.88 5.13
C ASN A 93 9.42 12.38 6.58
N ALA A 94 9.39 11.46 7.56
CA ALA A 94 9.35 11.69 9.00
C ALA A 94 8.19 12.58 9.49
N GLU A 95 7.10 12.67 8.73
CA GLU A 95 6.00 13.60 9.00
C GLU A 95 4.61 13.07 8.59
N PHE A 96 3.58 13.41 9.36
CA PHE A 96 2.20 13.30 8.90
C PHE A 96 1.84 14.43 7.92
N GLN A 97 2.46 14.43 6.73
CA GLN A 97 2.41 15.53 5.77
C GLN A 97 0.99 16.02 5.44
N LEU A 98 0.04 15.10 5.26
CA LEU A 98 -1.34 15.49 4.95
C LEU A 98 -1.97 16.28 6.09
N ILE A 99 -1.73 15.88 7.34
CA ILE A 99 -2.23 16.59 8.52
C ILE A 99 -1.58 17.97 8.61
N LYS A 100 -0.25 18.04 8.44
CA LYS A 100 0.52 19.29 8.46
C LYS A 100 0.05 20.31 7.41
N LEU A 101 -0.46 19.87 6.26
CA LEU A 101 -0.97 20.76 5.21
C LEU A 101 -2.30 21.44 5.55
N TYR A 102 -3.10 20.85 6.45
CA TYR A 102 -4.43 21.34 6.83
C TYR A 102 -4.50 21.86 8.27
N GLN A 103 -3.36 21.93 8.97
CA GLN A 103 -3.19 22.56 10.27
C GLN A 103 -2.60 23.96 10.10
#